data_AF-A0A9D5MLV1-F1
#
_entry.id   AF-A0A9D5MLV1-F1
#
_cell.length_a   1.000
_cell.length_b   1.000
_cell.length_c   1.000
_cell.angle_alpha   90.00
_cell.angle_beta   90.00
_cell.angle_gamma   90.00
#
_symmetry.space_group_name_H-M   'P 1'
#
loop_
_entity.id
_entity.type
_entity.pdbx_description
1 polymer ?
#
loop_
_entity_poly.entity_id
_entity_poly.type
_entity_poly.pdbx_seq_one_letter_code
_entity_poly.pdbx_strand_id
1 'polypeptide(L)'
;MTLEEKRQHDKEISDKYLLRDEDITEEEYASLSIQDMCVLLNNAKWFLNSEDYVSDSDKSDDMKNRIRKMHSVLIQKIIDAPVIYSVLDTATGYPFITEIEDSIWIFSTEEYANLCVEHYREEGRVFRVKEIKKEQFIPFLSRAFFTNGVGGIFVDNGQVGYFIKKEYILKAPNYDNVPEKDIPVTNPGLMRAYMKFIQEKQWKVSYHERRKVLSKLENDLMRELPKARLLIPTKGAPESLDAKDIRLGRNANTILPMYEDNLGQKALPAFTDWNQFNLVYAGDEYHAWAMDFPAVAKILYEENGFDCIVVNLKSRPLTITRDVLSRLVEVVGNLW
;
A
#
# COMPACT_ATOMS: atom_id res chain seq x y z
N MET A 1 16.98 28.23 2.95
CA MET A 1 18.38 27.73 3.06
C MET A 1 18.85 27.40 1.66
N THR A 2 20.04 27.85 1.28
CA THR A 2 20.67 27.49 -0.01
C THR A 2 21.11 26.02 0.01
N LEU A 3 21.38 25.44 -1.17
CA LEU A 3 21.89 24.06 -1.25
C LEU A 3 23.22 23.89 -0.51
N GLU A 4 24.07 24.91 -0.53
CA GLU A 4 25.38 24.89 0.12
C GLU A 4 25.25 24.94 1.65
N GLU A 5 24.39 25.82 2.17
CA GLU A 5 24.05 25.87 3.60
C GLU A 5 23.49 24.53 4.09
N LYS A 6 22.64 23.88 3.28
CA LYS A 6 22.09 22.56 3.61
C LYS A 6 23.18 21.49 3.72
N ARG A 7 24.09 21.43 2.75
CA ARG A 7 25.21 20.49 2.77
C ARG A 7 26.14 20.71 3.96
N GLN A 8 26.40 21.97 4.28
CA GLN A 8 27.22 22.34 5.42
C GLN A 8 26.55 21.90 6.73
N HIS A 9 25.25 22.15 6.91
CA HIS A 9 24.46 21.68 8.05
C HIS A 9 24.46 20.15 8.17
N ASP A 10 24.20 19.43 7.08
CA ASP A 10 24.19 17.97 7.04
C ASP A 10 25.56 17.38 7.48
N LYS A 11 26.65 18.03 7.07
CA LYS A 11 28.02 17.67 7.49
C LYS A 11 28.24 17.96 8.97
N GLU A 12 27.89 19.15 9.46
CA GLU A 12 28.06 19.53 10.87
C GLU A 12 27.31 18.60 11.82
N ILE A 13 26.08 18.22 11.47
CA ILE A 13 25.32 17.24 12.23
C ILE A 13 26.01 15.87 12.22
N SER A 14 26.52 15.44 11.07
CA SER A 14 27.20 14.14 10.97
C SER A 14 28.48 14.11 11.79
N ASP A 15 29.30 15.17 11.73
CA ASP A 15 30.52 15.28 12.52
C ASP A 15 30.21 15.33 14.03
N LYS A 16 29.20 16.11 14.42
CA LYS A 16 28.79 16.24 15.82
C LYS A 16 28.24 14.95 16.40
N TYR A 17 27.45 14.19 15.66
CA TYR A 17 26.80 13.01 16.21
C TYR A 17 27.58 11.75 15.86
N LEU A 18 28.09 11.53 14.67
CA LEU A 18 28.68 10.23 14.28
C LEU A 18 30.14 10.04 14.72
N LEU A 19 30.93 11.12 14.80
CA LEU A 19 32.37 11.05 15.07
C LEU A 19 32.76 11.29 16.54
N ARG A 20 31.79 11.45 17.46
CA ARG A 20 32.07 11.54 18.89
C ARG A 20 32.35 10.15 19.48
N ASP A 21 33.34 10.10 20.37
CA ASP A 21 33.66 8.92 21.18
C ASP A 21 32.67 8.70 22.35
N GLU A 22 31.93 9.74 22.72
CA GLU A 22 30.94 9.69 23.78
C GLU A 22 29.62 9.06 23.31
N ASP A 23 29.03 8.27 24.20
CA ASP A 23 27.72 7.64 23.98
C ASP A 23 26.63 8.72 23.89
N ILE A 24 25.91 8.77 22.76
CA ILE A 24 24.84 9.75 22.54
C ILE A 24 23.53 9.20 23.08
N THR A 25 22.84 10.03 23.86
CA THR A 25 21.58 9.67 24.49
C THR A 25 20.40 9.68 23.51
N GLU A 26 19.34 8.93 23.81
CA GLU A 26 18.11 8.99 23.02
C GLU A 26 17.44 10.38 23.08
N GLU A 27 17.60 11.11 24.18
CA GLU A 27 17.12 12.48 24.35
C GLU A 27 17.80 13.47 23.39
N GLU A 28 19.12 13.32 23.21
CA GLU A 28 19.87 14.10 22.23
C GLU A 28 19.37 13.83 20.80
N TYR A 29 19.15 12.57 20.43
CA TYR A 29 18.55 12.25 19.13
C TYR A 29 17.11 12.76 19.00
N ALA A 30 16.32 12.69 20.07
CA ALA A 30 14.93 13.15 20.09
C ALA A 30 14.83 14.66 19.84
N SER A 31 15.86 15.44 20.19
CA SER A 31 15.92 16.89 19.96
C SER A 31 16.12 17.28 18.48
N LEU A 32 16.63 16.37 17.64
CA LEU A 32 16.88 16.61 16.23
C LEU A 32 15.59 16.65 15.41
N SER A 33 15.62 17.25 14.22
CA SER A 33 14.49 17.16 13.29
C SER A 33 14.38 15.74 12.68
N ILE A 34 13.23 15.41 12.09
CA ILE A 34 13.08 14.15 11.33
C ILE A 34 14.09 14.10 10.17
N GLN A 35 14.28 15.22 9.47
CA GLN A 35 15.23 15.32 8.37
C GLN A 35 16.68 15.11 8.82
N ASP A 36 17.08 15.68 9.96
CA ASP A 36 18.43 15.48 10.53
C ASP A 36 18.65 14.01 10.91
N MET A 37 17.63 13.35 11.47
CA MET A 37 17.69 11.92 11.77
C MET A 37 17.84 11.06 10.50
N CYS A 38 17.18 11.44 9.40
CA CYS A 38 17.37 10.79 8.10
C CYS A 38 18.81 10.99 7.57
N VAL A 39 19.40 12.18 7.73
CA VAL A 39 20.80 12.45 7.38
C VAL A 39 21.74 11.56 8.19
N LEU A 40 21.60 11.55 9.52
CA LEU A 40 22.43 10.75 10.41
C LEU A 40 22.38 9.26 10.08
N LEU A 41 21.19 8.71 9.86
CA LEU A 41 21.05 7.29 9.57
C LEU A 41 21.64 6.90 8.20
N ASN A 42 21.56 7.77 7.19
CA ASN A 42 22.20 7.52 5.90
C ASN A 42 23.73 7.56 6.02
N ASN A 43 24.26 8.57 6.70
CA ASN A 43 25.71 8.73 6.84
C ASN A 43 26.29 7.64 7.75
N ALA A 44 25.59 7.23 8.81
CA ALA A 44 25.99 6.10 9.65
C ALA A 44 26.05 4.78 8.85
N LYS A 45 25.08 4.53 7.96
CA LYS A 45 25.13 3.38 7.05
C LYS A 45 26.29 3.46 6.07
N TRP A 46 26.63 4.66 5.60
CA TRP A 46 27.80 4.85 4.75
C TRP A 46 29.10 4.53 5.52
N PHE A 47 29.26 5.05 6.74
CA PHE A 47 30.42 4.74 7.60
C PHE A 47 30.57 3.24 7.86
N LEU A 48 29.47 2.51 8.15
CA LEU A 48 29.52 1.06 8.33
C LEU A 48 30.11 0.29 7.14
N ASN A 49 30.04 0.86 5.94
CA ASN A 49 30.57 0.25 4.71
C ASN A 49 31.97 0.77 4.34
N SER A 50 32.55 1.69 5.12
CA SER A 50 33.92 2.19 4.88
C SER A 50 34.97 1.20 5.40
N GLU A 51 36.18 1.24 4.82
CA GLU A 51 37.27 0.33 5.20
C GLU A 51 37.59 0.39 6.70
N ASP A 52 37.52 1.58 7.30
CA ASP A 52 37.81 1.81 8.72
C ASP A 52 36.85 1.05 9.65
N TYR A 53 35.58 0.92 9.29
CA TYR A 53 34.57 0.20 10.09
C TYR A 53 34.43 -1.26 9.70
N VAL A 54 34.78 -1.62 8.47
CA VAL A 54 34.80 -3.03 8.03
C VAL A 54 35.97 -3.79 8.67
N SER A 55 37.10 -3.11 8.88
CA SER A 55 38.32 -3.71 9.45
C SER A 55 38.35 -3.74 10.99
N ASP A 56 37.47 -3.00 11.66
CA ASP A 56 37.40 -2.90 13.12
C ASP A 56 36.01 -3.36 13.63
N SER A 57 35.94 -4.56 14.19
CA SER A 57 34.68 -5.17 14.64
C SER A 57 34.01 -4.39 15.76
N ASP A 58 34.79 -3.80 16.66
CA ASP A 58 34.25 -3.11 17.84
C ASP A 58 33.61 -1.79 17.42
N LYS A 59 34.27 -1.02 16.54
CA LYS A 59 33.67 0.18 15.92
C LYS A 59 32.44 -0.16 15.09
N SER A 60 32.47 -1.28 14.36
CA SER A 60 31.32 -1.75 13.58
C SER A 60 30.12 -2.04 14.47
N ASP A 61 30.32 -2.74 15.58
CA ASP A 61 29.25 -3.13 16.48
C ASP A 61 28.69 -1.96 17.29
N ASP A 62 29.54 -1.03 17.72
CA ASP A 62 29.11 0.26 18.28
C ASP A 62 28.21 1.02 17.30
N MET A 63 28.67 1.23 16.06
CA MET A 63 27.90 1.96 15.06
C MET A 63 26.56 1.26 14.73
N LYS A 64 26.53 -0.08 14.68
CA LYS A 64 25.27 -0.84 14.54
C LYS A 64 24.31 -0.58 15.71
N ASN A 65 24.81 -0.55 16.95
CA ASN A 65 24.00 -0.23 18.13
C ASN A 65 23.44 1.18 18.05
N ARG A 66 24.26 2.15 17.64
CA ARG A 66 23.85 3.54 17.45
C ARG A 66 22.81 3.68 16.35
N ILE A 67 22.96 2.98 15.23
CA ILE A 67 21.95 2.92 14.17
C ILE A 67 20.63 2.35 14.69
N ARG A 68 20.64 1.29 15.51
CA ARG A 68 19.41 0.76 16.12
C ARG A 68 18.71 1.80 17.00
N LYS A 69 19.47 2.51 17.86
CA LYS A 69 18.95 3.61 18.69
C LYS A 69 18.34 4.72 17.82
N MET A 70 19.10 5.24 16.84
CA MET A 70 18.65 6.28 15.92
C MET A 70 17.40 5.87 15.14
N HIS A 71 17.34 4.62 14.68
CA HIS A 71 16.20 4.09 13.94
C HIS A 71 14.94 4.04 14.79
N SER A 72 15.05 3.60 16.05
CA SER A 72 13.96 3.62 17.03
C SER A 72 13.45 5.04 17.26
N VAL A 73 14.36 5.99 17.50
CA VAL A 73 14.02 7.40 17.72
C VAL A 73 13.34 8.01 16.49
N LEU A 74 13.83 7.76 15.27
CA LEU A 74 13.21 8.25 14.05
C LEU A 74 11.76 7.75 13.90
N ILE A 75 11.52 6.45 14.12
CA ILE A 75 10.17 5.87 14.05
C ILE A 75 9.25 6.54 15.07
N GLN A 76 9.73 6.69 16.32
CA GLN A 76 8.93 7.31 17.37
C GLN A 76 8.61 8.77 17.04
N LYS A 77 9.57 9.54 16.51
CA LYS A 77 9.35 10.92 16.06
C LYS A 77 8.33 11.02 14.95
N ILE A 78 8.35 10.11 13.99
CA ILE A 78 7.36 10.06 12.90
C ILE A 78 5.97 9.74 13.46
N ILE A 79 5.85 8.76 14.37
CA ILE A 79 4.59 8.39 15.01
C ILE A 79 4.02 9.53 15.87
N ASP A 80 4.90 10.24 16.59
CA ASP A 80 4.50 11.29 17.52
C ASP A 80 4.31 12.66 16.88
N ALA A 81 4.73 12.84 15.64
CA ALA A 81 4.59 14.09 14.92
C ALA A 81 3.13 14.57 14.94
N PRO A 82 2.88 15.86 15.24
CA PRO A 82 1.51 16.40 15.27
C PRO A 82 0.83 16.28 13.91
N VAL A 83 1.62 16.40 12.84
CA VAL A 83 1.20 16.28 11.46
C VAL A 83 2.34 15.71 10.62
N ILE A 84 1.98 14.92 9.64
CA ILE A 84 2.84 14.48 8.54
C ILE A 84 2.06 14.58 7.23
N TYR A 85 2.75 14.46 6.12
CA TYR A 85 2.14 14.56 4.80
C TYR A 85 2.41 13.29 4.00
N SER A 86 1.46 12.86 3.19
CA SER A 86 1.65 11.78 2.22
C SER A 86 1.18 12.22 0.85
N VAL A 87 1.74 11.61 -0.19
CA VAL A 87 1.40 11.91 -1.58
C VAL A 87 0.47 10.84 -2.13
N LEU A 88 -0.73 11.27 -2.55
CA LEU A 88 -1.70 10.40 -3.20
C LEU A 88 -1.56 10.50 -4.72
N ASP A 89 -1.58 9.34 -5.38
CA ASP A 89 -1.74 9.29 -6.83
C ASP A 89 -3.20 9.57 -7.19
N THR A 90 -3.45 10.61 -7.98
CA THR A 90 -4.80 10.97 -8.40
C THR A 90 -5.44 9.90 -9.29
N ALA A 91 -4.63 9.09 -10.00
CA ALA A 91 -5.08 7.98 -10.84
C ALA A 91 -5.64 6.81 -10.02
N THR A 92 -5.13 6.57 -8.81
CA THR A 92 -5.60 5.48 -7.94
C THR A 92 -6.51 5.99 -6.82
N GLY A 93 -6.31 7.21 -6.35
CA GLY A 93 -6.90 7.72 -5.11
C GLY A 93 -6.22 7.19 -3.83
N TYR A 94 -5.13 6.44 -3.97
CA TYR A 94 -4.34 5.84 -2.89
C TYR A 94 -2.94 6.47 -2.81
N PRO A 95 -2.19 6.27 -1.71
CA PRO A 95 -0.79 6.68 -1.65
C PRO A 95 0.02 6.08 -2.81
N PHE A 96 0.90 6.89 -3.41
CA PHE A 96 1.75 6.43 -4.51
C PHE A 96 2.74 5.38 -4.00
N ILE A 97 2.73 4.19 -4.62
CA ILE A 97 3.67 3.11 -4.34
C ILE A 97 4.91 3.32 -5.21
N THR A 98 6.06 3.40 -4.56
CA THR A 98 7.36 3.58 -5.19
C THR A 98 8.00 2.24 -5.51
N GLU A 99 9.03 2.23 -6.37
CA GLU A 99 9.84 1.03 -6.61
C GLU A 99 10.82 0.72 -5.48
N ILE A 100 10.97 1.62 -4.49
CA ILE A 100 11.79 1.38 -3.30
C ILE A 100 10.98 0.50 -2.35
N GLU A 101 11.15 -0.80 -2.47
CA GLU A 101 10.57 -1.82 -1.56
C GLU A 101 9.03 -1.66 -1.40
N ASP A 102 8.34 -1.30 -2.48
CA ASP A 102 6.91 -1.02 -2.51
C ASP A 102 6.44 -0.05 -1.41
N SER A 103 7.28 0.93 -1.08
CA SER A 103 7.01 1.92 -0.04
C SER A 103 6.14 3.08 -0.53
N ILE A 104 5.53 3.79 0.42
CA ILE A 104 4.83 5.06 0.15
C ILE A 104 5.66 6.24 0.64
N TRP A 105 5.47 7.42 0.05
CA TRP A 105 6.12 8.62 0.55
C TRP A 105 5.40 9.22 1.77
N ILE A 106 6.19 9.56 2.78
CA ILE A 106 5.80 10.36 3.94
C ILE A 106 6.75 11.55 4.05
N PHE A 107 6.23 12.71 4.42
CA PHE A 107 7.02 13.93 4.55
C PHE A 107 6.83 14.56 5.93
N SER A 108 7.93 15.02 6.49
CA SER A 108 7.97 15.73 7.77
C SER A 108 7.42 17.15 7.68
N THR A 109 7.38 17.74 6.49
CA THR A 109 6.84 19.09 6.24
C THR A 109 5.97 19.13 4.98
N GLU A 110 5.06 20.10 4.92
CA GLU A 110 4.23 20.33 3.74
C GLU A 110 5.06 20.81 2.55
N GLU A 111 6.07 21.65 2.80
CA GLU A 111 6.99 22.17 1.79
C GLU A 111 7.69 21.03 1.03
N TYR A 112 8.23 20.04 1.75
CA TYR A 112 8.89 18.89 1.11
C TYR A 112 7.93 18.06 0.28
N ALA A 113 6.69 17.86 0.77
CA ALA A 113 5.67 17.16 0.00
C ALA A 113 5.29 17.91 -1.29
N ASN A 114 5.15 19.24 -1.22
CA ASN A 114 4.82 20.08 -2.37
C ASN A 114 5.95 20.10 -3.40
N LEU A 115 7.21 20.25 -2.97
CA LEU A 115 8.38 20.17 -3.85
C LEU A 115 8.45 18.81 -4.57
N CYS A 116 8.17 17.71 -3.86
CA CYS A 116 8.08 16.38 -4.48
C CYS A 116 6.96 16.34 -5.53
N VAL A 117 5.77 16.84 -5.22
CA VAL A 117 4.65 16.87 -6.18
C VAL A 117 4.96 17.72 -7.40
N GLU A 118 5.62 18.87 -7.24
CA GLU A 118 6.04 19.75 -8.33
C GLU A 118 7.05 19.07 -9.25
N HIS A 119 8.09 18.46 -8.68
CA HIS A 119 9.09 17.71 -9.46
C HIS A 119 8.45 16.61 -10.32
N TYR A 120 7.60 15.75 -9.75
CA TYR A 120 6.96 14.69 -10.50
C TYR A 120 5.85 15.16 -11.45
N ARG A 121 5.32 16.38 -11.24
CA ARG A 121 4.40 17.01 -12.20
C ARG A 121 5.10 17.31 -13.52
N GLU A 122 6.34 17.75 -13.48
CA GLU A 122 7.18 17.95 -14.67
C GLU A 122 7.41 16.62 -15.41
N GLU A 123 7.47 15.51 -14.68
CA GLU A 123 7.52 14.14 -15.23
C GLU A 123 6.15 13.58 -15.65
N GLY A 124 5.10 14.41 -15.68
CA GLY A 124 3.77 14.00 -16.14
C GLY A 124 2.99 13.10 -15.17
N ARG A 125 3.41 13.01 -13.91
CA ARG A 125 2.61 12.41 -12.83
C ARG A 125 1.68 13.47 -12.23
N VAL A 126 0.49 13.07 -11.79
CA VAL A 126 -0.47 13.99 -11.17
C VAL A 126 -0.79 13.50 -9.78
N PHE A 127 -0.30 14.25 -8.80
CA PHE A 127 -0.34 13.90 -7.39
C PHE A 127 -1.05 14.95 -6.56
N ARG A 128 -1.52 14.55 -5.36
CA ARG A 128 -2.09 15.45 -4.35
C ARG A 128 -1.42 15.19 -3.00
N VAL A 129 -1.05 16.27 -2.30
CA VAL A 129 -0.61 16.20 -0.91
C VAL A 129 -1.83 15.97 0.00
N LYS A 130 -1.68 15.01 0.92
CA LYS A 130 -2.63 14.73 1.99
C LYS A 130 -1.96 14.99 3.33
N GLU A 131 -2.50 15.94 4.07
CA GLU A 131 -2.22 16.13 5.49
C GLU A 131 -2.79 14.95 6.30
N ILE A 132 -2.00 14.43 7.24
CA ILE A 132 -2.38 13.35 8.14
C ILE A 132 -2.02 13.79 9.57
N LYS A 133 -3.05 14.00 10.39
CA LYS A 133 -2.88 14.37 11.80
C LYS A 133 -2.45 13.15 12.63
N LYS A 134 -1.81 13.41 13.77
CA LYS A 134 -1.31 12.38 14.69
C LYS A 134 -2.31 11.24 14.94
N GLU A 135 -3.57 11.57 15.23
CA GLU A 135 -4.61 10.60 15.57
C GLU A 135 -5.02 9.71 14.38
N GLN A 136 -4.77 10.19 13.16
CA GLN A 136 -5.10 9.50 11.92
C GLN A 136 -3.94 8.68 11.37
N PHE A 137 -2.73 8.87 11.89
CA PHE A 137 -1.54 8.32 11.28
C PHE A 137 -1.43 6.79 11.42
N ILE A 138 -1.62 6.25 12.62
CA ILE A 138 -1.62 4.80 12.82
C ILE A 138 -2.73 4.11 12.00
N PRO A 139 -3.99 4.60 11.98
CA PRO A 139 -5.01 4.08 11.07
C PRO A 139 -4.61 4.14 9.59
N PHE A 140 -3.98 5.25 9.16
CA PHE A 140 -3.50 5.41 7.79
C PHE A 140 -2.43 4.38 7.42
N LEU A 141 -1.41 4.18 8.26
CA LEU A 141 -0.36 3.19 8.03
C LEU A 141 -0.87 1.77 8.13
N SER A 142 -1.75 1.47 9.09
CA SER A 142 -2.38 0.15 9.22
C SER A 142 -3.09 -0.24 7.91
N ARG A 143 -3.88 0.68 7.34
CA ARG A 143 -4.53 0.46 6.04
C ARG A 143 -3.51 0.32 4.91
N ALA A 144 -2.48 1.17 4.86
CA ALA A 144 -1.44 1.09 3.84
C ALA A 144 -0.74 -0.28 3.87
N PHE A 145 -0.30 -0.74 5.04
CA PHE A 145 0.51 -1.94 5.19
C PHE A 145 -0.31 -3.23 5.07
N PHE A 146 -1.47 -3.29 5.74
CA PHE A 146 -2.20 -4.55 5.94
C PHE A 146 -3.39 -4.72 5.00
N THR A 147 -3.99 -3.62 4.52
CA THR A 147 -5.08 -3.69 3.52
C THR A 147 -4.58 -3.48 2.10
N ASN A 148 -3.66 -2.54 1.92
CA ASN A 148 -3.17 -2.14 0.60
C ASN A 148 -1.83 -2.80 0.22
N GLY A 149 -1.20 -3.52 1.15
CA GLY A 149 0.00 -4.31 0.91
C GLY A 149 1.30 -3.54 0.75
N VAL A 150 1.36 -2.27 1.14
CA VAL A 150 2.58 -1.43 1.09
C VAL A 150 3.71 -2.07 1.92
N GLY A 151 4.95 -1.95 1.46
CA GLY A 151 6.14 -2.56 2.10
C GLY A 151 6.78 -1.73 3.21
N GLY A 152 6.55 -0.42 3.22
CA GLY A 152 7.08 0.49 4.24
C GLY A 152 6.83 1.95 3.87
N ILE A 153 7.62 2.85 4.47
CA ILE A 153 7.58 4.28 4.16
C ILE A 153 8.96 4.76 3.70
N PHE A 154 8.97 5.68 2.76
CA PHE A 154 10.15 6.44 2.37
C PHE A 154 9.95 7.89 2.79
N VAL A 155 10.78 8.33 3.74
CA VAL A 155 10.66 9.61 4.42
C VAL A 155 11.40 10.69 3.62
N ASP A 156 10.76 11.85 3.43
CA ASP A 156 11.33 13.07 2.86
C ASP A 156 12.01 12.88 1.49
N ASN A 157 11.27 12.28 0.54
CA ASN A 157 11.74 12.15 -0.84
C ASN A 157 12.09 13.50 -1.48
N GLY A 158 13.20 13.56 -2.22
CA GLY A 158 13.76 14.81 -2.74
C GLY A 158 14.66 15.56 -1.74
N GLN A 159 14.73 15.10 -0.48
CA GLN A 159 15.74 15.49 0.50
C GLN A 159 16.74 14.34 0.70
N VAL A 160 17.49 14.34 1.81
CA VAL A 160 18.21 13.13 2.24
C VAL A 160 17.18 12.19 2.86
N GLY A 161 16.57 11.36 2.01
CA GLY A 161 15.46 10.49 2.38
C GLY A 161 15.88 9.18 3.04
N TYR A 162 14.97 8.53 3.74
CA TYR A 162 15.24 7.27 4.44
C TYR A 162 14.09 6.29 4.35
N PHE A 163 14.39 5.04 3.99
CA PHE A 163 13.42 3.95 3.94
C PHE A 163 13.30 3.23 5.28
N ILE A 164 12.07 3.03 5.75
CA ILE A 164 11.73 2.26 6.94
C ILE A 164 10.74 1.15 6.54
N LYS A 165 11.14 -0.12 6.76
CA LYS A 165 10.26 -1.28 6.52
C LYS A 165 9.09 -1.27 7.50
N LYS A 166 7.91 -1.69 7.04
CA LYS A 166 6.68 -1.67 7.84
C LYS A 166 6.78 -2.44 9.15
N GLU A 167 7.55 -3.54 9.19
CA GLU A 167 7.68 -4.42 10.35
C GLU A 167 8.35 -3.72 11.54
N TYR A 168 9.14 -2.68 11.28
CA TYR A 168 9.71 -1.84 12.33
C TYR A 168 8.72 -0.81 12.88
N ILE A 169 7.66 -0.49 12.14
CA ILE A 169 6.71 0.57 12.49
C ILE A 169 5.47 -0.02 13.16
N LEU A 170 4.85 -1.03 12.53
CA LEU A 170 3.63 -1.67 13.02
C LEU A 170 3.76 -3.18 12.94
N LYS A 171 3.39 -3.86 14.03
CA LYS A 171 3.26 -5.31 14.05
C LYS A 171 2.02 -5.72 13.25
N ALA A 172 2.14 -6.80 12.48
CA ALA A 172 0.99 -7.41 11.82
C ALA A 172 -0.05 -7.85 12.87
N PRO A 173 -1.35 -7.71 12.57
CA PRO A 173 -2.39 -8.33 13.38
C PRO A 173 -2.13 -9.83 13.53
N ASN A 174 -2.26 -10.35 14.75
CA ASN A 174 -2.17 -11.79 15.01
C ASN A 174 -3.59 -12.38 15.03
N TYR A 175 -3.84 -13.39 14.19
CA TYR A 175 -5.12 -14.09 14.07
C TYR A 175 -5.06 -15.58 14.48
N ASP A 176 -3.97 -16.06 15.09
CA ASP A 176 -3.77 -17.49 15.40
C ASP A 176 -4.92 -18.11 16.22
N ASN A 177 -5.58 -17.30 17.07
CA ASN A 177 -6.69 -17.72 17.92
C ASN A 177 -8.03 -17.07 17.54
N VAL A 178 -8.13 -16.47 16.35
CA VAL A 178 -9.35 -15.83 15.85
C VAL A 178 -10.06 -16.83 14.91
N PRO A 179 -11.35 -17.14 15.13
CA PRO A 179 -12.10 -18.00 14.22
C PRO A 179 -12.05 -17.44 12.79
N GLU A 180 -11.92 -18.30 11.78
CA GLU A 180 -11.71 -17.85 10.39
C GLU A 180 -12.77 -16.85 9.91
N LYS A 181 -14.04 -17.06 10.29
CA LYS A 181 -15.16 -16.16 9.97
C LYS A 181 -15.01 -14.75 10.54
N ASP A 182 -14.24 -14.59 11.61
CA ASP A 182 -14.02 -13.33 12.32
C ASP A 182 -12.71 -12.66 11.89
N ILE A 183 -11.89 -13.34 11.07
CA ILE A 183 -10.68 -12.75 10.48
C ILE A 183 -11.10 -11.71 9.42
N PRO A 184 -10.63 -10.45 9.51
CA PRO A 184 -10.94 -9.43 8.54
C PRO A 184 -10.52 -9.82 7.13
N VAL A 185 -11.46 -9.77 6.18
CA VAL A 185 -11.16 -9.95 4.76
C VAL A 185 -10.35 -8.77 4.26
N THR A 186 -9.13 -9.05 3.80
CA THR A 186 -8.21 -8.09 3.20
C THR A 186 -7.46 -8.75 2.05
N ASN A 187 -7.08 -7.97 1.04
CA ASN A 187 -6.38 -8.48 -0.14
C ASN A 187 -5.13 -7.65 -0.46
N PRO A 188 -4.12 -7.60 0.44
CA PRO A 188 -2.98 -6.70 0.30
C PRO A 188 -2.17 -6.92 -0.98
N GLY A 189 -1.97 -8.18 -1.39
CA GLY A 189 -1.26 -8.50 -2.64
C GLY A 189 -1.99 -7.99 -3.87
N LEU A 190 -3.29 -8.30 -3.99
CA LEU A 190 -4.14 -7.81 -5.07
C LEU A 190 -4.19 -6.27 -5.12
N MET A 191 -4.40 -5.62 -3.98
CA MET A 191 -4.47 -4.15 -3.91
C MET A 191 -3.15 -3.50 -4.33
N ARG A 192 -2.00 -4.02 -3.85
CA ARG A 192 -0.68 -3.54 -4.27
C ARG A 192 -0.47 -3.68 -5.78
N ALA A 193 -0.72 -4.87 -6.33
CA ALA A 193 -0.54 -5.13 -7.76
C ALA A 193 -1.47 -4.25 -8.61
N TYR A 194 -2.73 -4.09 -8.19
CA TYR A 194 -3.70 -3.23 -8.85
C TYR A 194 -3.26 -1.76 -8.85
N MET A 195 -2.84 -1.22 -7.71
CA MET A 195 -2.36 0.16 -7.64
C MET A 195 -1.15 0.38 -8.53
N LYS A 196 -0.11 -0.47 -8.47
CA LYS A 196 1.07 -0.36 -9.33
C LYS A 196 0.69 -0.38 -10.82
N PHE A 197 -0.19 -1.29 -11.23
CA PHE A 197 -0.68 -1.36 -12.61
C PHE A 197 -1.41 -0.08 -13.03
N ILE A 198 -2.32 0.46 -12.21
CA ILE A 198 -3.06 1.68 -12.55
C ILE A 198 -2.15 2.91 -12.55
N GLN A 199 -1.24 3.04 -11.57
CA GLN A 199 -0.22 4.11 -11.55
C GLN A 199 0.52 4.17 -12.89
N GLU A 200 0.97 3.02 -13.40
CA GLU A 200 1.74 2.96 -14.65
C GLU A 200 0.88 3.11 -15.91
N LYS A 201 -0.32 2.52 -15.90
CA LYS A 201 -1.27 2.60 -17.02
C LYS A 201 -1.75 4.04 -17.24
N GLN A 202 -1.98 4.80 -16.18
CA GLN A 202 -2.48 6.17 -16.24
C GLN A 202 -1.39 7.22 -16.40
N TRP A 203 -0.11 6.85 -16.24
CA TRP A 203 0.99 7.76 -16.51
C TRP A 203 1.00 8.15 -18.00
N LYS A 204 0.93 9.44 -18.31
CA LYS A 204 0.77 9.89 -19.70
C LYS A 204 2.07 9.92 -20.50
N VAL A 205 3.20 9.61 -19.86
CA VAL A 205 4.52 9.59 -20.50
C VAL A 205 4.75 8.28 -21.24
N SER A 206 5.32 8.36 -22.44
CA SER A 206 5.75 7.20 -23.21
C SER A 206 7.25 7.05 -23.10
N TYR A 207 7.73 5.83 -22.83
CA TYR A 207 9.15 5.49 -22.79
C TYR A 207 9.37 4.10 -23.40
N HIS A 208 10.60 3.81 -23.82
CA HIS A 208 10.93 2.66 -24.68
C HIS A 208 10.41 1.32 -24.14
N GLU A 209 10.53 1.10 -22.83
CA GLU A 209 10.19 -0.18 -22.18
C GLU A 209 8.77 -0.25 -21.62
N ARG A 210 7.97 0.80 -21.79
CA ARG A 210 6.65 0.93 -21.13
C ARG A 210 5.73 -0.26 -21.36
N ARG A 211 5.70 -0.81 -22.58
CA ARG A 211 4.89 -1.98 -22.90
C ARG A 211 5.31 -3.23 -22.10
N LYS A 212 6.61 -3.42 -21.90
CA LYS A 212 7.14 -4.54 -21.10
C LYS A 212 6.79 -4.36 -19.63
N VAL A 213 6.95 -3.14 -19.10
CA VAL A 213 6.60 -2.81 -17.71
C VAL A 213 5.11 -3.02 -17.47
N LEU A 214 4.24 -2.50 -18.34
CA LEU A 214 2.78 -2.69 -18.23
C LEU A 214 2.39 -4.16 -18.30
N SER A 215 2.97 -4.94 -19.21
CA SER A 215 2.70 -6.37 -19.32
C SER A 215 3.14 -7.13 -18.06
N LYS A 216 4.30 -6.78 -17.47
CA LYS A 216 4.75 -7.34 -16.19
C LYS A 216 3.76 -7.04 -15.07
N LEU A 217 3.38 -5.76 -14.91
CA LEU A 217 2.44 -5.34 -13.87
C LEU A 217 1.04 -5.96 -14.03
N GLU A 218 0.58 -6.12 -15.27
CA GLU A 218 -0.66 -6.81 -15.57
C GLU A 218 -0.58 -8.30 -15.20
N ASN A 219 0.52 -8.97 -15.54
CA ASN A 219 0.74 -10.37 -15.14
C ASN A 219 0.83 -10.53 -13.62
N ASP A 220 1.46 -9.58 -12.92
CA ASP A 220 1.53 -9.58 -11.46
C ASP A 220 0.13 -9.41 -10.84
N LEU A 221 -0.70 -8.51 -11.38
CA LEU A 221 -2.11 -8.38 -11.01
C LEU A 221 -2.89 -9.68 -11.27
N MET A 222 -2.71 -10.31 -12.44
CA MET A 222 -3.34 -11.58 -12.76
C MET A 222 -2.94 -12.71 -11.81
N ARG A 223 -1.69 -12.77 -11.35
CA ARG A 223 -1.24 -13.77 -10.38
C ARG A 223 -1.83 -13.58 -8.98
N GLU A 224 -2.21 -12.36 -8.62
CA GLU A 224 -2.83 -12.07 -7.32
C GLU A 224 -4.34 -12.32 -7.30
N LEU A 225 -5.02 -12.23 -8.45
CA LEU A 225 -6.47 -12.44 -8.54
C LEU A 225 -6.94 -13.80 -7.98
N PRO A 226 -6.38 -14.97 -8.37
CA PRO A 226 -6.82 -16.26 -7.86
C PRO A 226 -6.63 -16.46 -6.34
N LYS A 227 -5.75 -15.67 -5.72
CA LYS A 227 -5.47 -15.71 -4.28
C LYS A 227 -6.44 -14.86 -3.47
N ALA A 228 -7.27 -14.06 -4.15
CA ALA A 228 -8.11 -13.07 -3.48
C ALA A 228 -9.33 -13.73 -2.83
N ARG A 229 -9.67 -13.25 -1.63
CA ARG A 229 -10.92 -13.56 -0.94
C ARG A 229 -11.76 -12.29 -0.92
N LEU A 230 -12.88 -12.30 -1.63
CA LEU A 230 -13.71 -11.13 -1.89
C LEU A 230 -15.00 -11.19 -1.07
N LEU A 231 -15.46 -10.04 -0.60
CA LEU A 231 -16.77 -9.85 -0.02
C LEU A 231 -17.80 -9.69 -1.13
N ILE A 232 -18.74 -10.61 -1.22
CA ILE A 232 -19.86 -10.60 -2.16
C ILE A 232 -21.12 -10.19 -1.42
N PRO A 233 -21.82 -9.12 -1.83
CA PRO A 233 -23.05 -8.70 -1.20
C PRO A 233 -24.16 -9.71 -1.42
N THR A 234 -24.99 -9.91 -0.39
CA THR A 234 -26.14 -10.81 -0.43
C THR A 234 -27.33 -10.17 0.29
N LYS A 235 -28.54 -10.48 -0.18
CA LYS A 235 -29.80 -10.17 0.50
C LYS A 235 -30.49 -11.47 0.89
N GLY A 236 -30.84 -11.60 2.16
CA GLY A 236 -31.25 -12.87 2.78
C GLY A 236 -30.06 -13.60 3.42
N ALA A 237 -30.31 -14.32 4.52
CA ALA A 237 -29.29 -15.00 5.32
C ALA A 237 -29.31 -16.51 5.03
N PRO A 238 -28.48 -17.02 4.12
CA PRO A 238 -28.30 -18.45 3.97
C PRO A 238 -27.50 -19.03 5.15
N GLU A 239 -27.84 -20.25 5.56
CA GLU A 239 -27.02 -21.05 6.49
C GLU A 239 -25.71 -21.52 5.83
N SER A 240 -25.66 -21.64 4.49
CA SER A 240 -24.44 -21.86 3.70
C SER A 240 -24.56 -21.31 2.26
N LEU A 241 -23.45 -20.81 1.71
CA LEU A 241 -23.31 -20.46 0.29
C LEU A 241 -22.22 -21.35 -0.33
N ASP A 242 -22.57 -22.59 -0.67
CA ASP A 242 -21.79 -23.31 -1.65
C ASP A 242 -22.09 -22.73 -3.03
N ALA A 243 -21.10 -22.66 -3.92
CA ALA A 243 -21.27 -22.13 -5.29
C ALA A 243 -22.40 -22.83 -6.08
N LYS A 244 -22.74 -24.08 -5.72
CA LYS A 244 -23.83 -24.87 -6.29
C LYS A 244 -25.25 -24.43 -5.85
N ASP A 245 -25.34 -23.68 -4.76
CA ASP A 245 -26.60 -23.24 -4.14
C ASP A 245 -26.96 -21.78 -4.48
N ILE A 246 -26.07 -21.08 -5.19
CA ILE A 246 -26.31 -19.74 -5.73
C ILE A 246 -27.21 -19.88 -6.96
N ARG A 247 -28.47 -19.47 -6.86
CA ARG A 247 -29.39 -19.36 -8.00
C ARG A 247 -29.77 -17.91 -8.23
N LEU A 248 -29.61 -17.42 -9.45
CA LEU A 248 -30.13 -16.09 -9.83
C LEU A 248 -31.66 -16.14 -10.04
N GLY A 249 -32.41 -15.32 -9.30
CA GLY A 249 -33.83 -15.07 -9.55
C GLY A 249 -34.79 -15.28 -8.38
N ARG A 250 -36.07 -14.97 -8.63
CA ARG A 250 -37.19 -15.07 -7.66
C ARG A 250 -37.39 -16.55 -7.29
N ASN A 251 -36.95 -16.95 -6.10
CA ASN A 251 -37.10 -18.25 -5.41
C ASN A 251 -35.77 -18.83 -4.87
N ALA A 252 -34.67 -18.07 -4.87
CA ALA A 252 -33.50 -18.38 -4.06
C ALA A 252 -33.66 -17.80 -2.64
N ASN A 253 -33.25 -18.54 -1.61
CA ASN A 253 -33.19 -18.02 -0.23
C ASN A 253 -32.15 -16.88 -0.06
N THR A 254 -31.28 -16.71 -1.07
CA THR A 254 -30.23 -15.68 -1.12
C THR A 254 -30.25 -15.01 -2.47
N ILE A 255 -30.28 -13.68 -2.49
CA ILE A 255 -30.25 -12.88 -3.71
C ILE A 255 -28.90 -12.17 -3.80
N LEU A 256 -28.17 -12.39 -4.89
CA LEU A 256 -27.01 -11.58 -5.25
C LEU A 256 -27.49 -10.29 -5.92
N PRO A 257 -27.14 -9.10 -5.42
CA PRO A 257 -27.49 -7.86 -6.08
C PRO A 257 -26.68 -7.70 -7.36
N MET A 258 -27.35 -7.14 -8.37
CA MET A 258 -26.76 -6.80 -9.65
C MET A 258 -26.56 -5.28 -9.72
N TYR A 259 -25.38 -4.87 -10.14
CA TYR A 259 -25.12 -3.48 -10.50
C TYR A 259 -25.22 -3.34 -12.01
N GLU A 260 -26.03 -2.40 -12.49
CA GLU A 260 -26.09 -2.05 -13.91
C GLU A 260 -25.45 -0.68 -14.09
N ASP A 261 -24.44 -0.59 -14.97
CA ASP A 261 -23.82 0.68 -15.29
C ASP A 261 -24.64 1.51 -16.29
N ASN A 262 -24.19 2.73 -16.59
CA ASN A 262 -24.91 3.61 -17.52
C ASN A 262 -24.96 3.09 -18.97
N LEU A 263 -24.19 2.06 -19.30
CA LEU A 263 -24.15 1.40 -20.62
C LEU A 263 -24.99 0.12 -20.64
N GLY A 264 -25.67 -0.22 -19.53
CA GLY A 264 -26.47 -1.43 -19.41
C GLY A 264 -25.66 -2.69 -19.10
N GLN A 265 -24.36 -2.57 -18.78
CA GLN A 265 -23.53 -3.71 -18.41
C GLN A 265 -23.91 -4.19 -17.01
N LYS A 266 -24.26 -5.47 -16.90
CA LYS A 266 -24.68 -6.12 -15.66
C LYS A 266 -23.48 -6.72 -14.94
N ALA A 267 -23.11 -6.13 -13.82
CA ALA A 267 -21.97 -6.53 -13.02
C ALA A 267 -22.39 -7.25 -11.73
N LEU A 268 -21.63 -8.28 -11.37
CA LEU A 268 -21.58 -8.81 -10.00
C LEU A 268 -20.62 -7.93 -9.17
N PRO A 269 -21.10 -7.21 -8.14
CA PRO A 269 -20.25 -6.45 -7.26
C PRO A 269 -19.40 -7.36 -6.36
N ALA A 270 -18.13 -7.03 -6.20
CA ALA A 270 -17.24 -7.70 -5.25
C ALA A 270 -16.34 -6.67 -4.53
N PHE A 271 -15.91 -6.97 -3.32
CA PHE A 271 -15.13 -6.01 -2.52
C PHE A 271 -13.91 -6.64 -1.86
N THR A 272 -12.80 -5.92 -1.84
CA THR A 272 -11.53 -6.41 -1.27
C THR A 272 -11.48 -6.38 0.24
N ASP A 273 -12.35 -5.60 0.86
CA ASP A 273 -12.42 -5.39 2.30
C ASP A 273 -13.74 -4.71 2.70
N TRP A 274 -14.03 -4.72 4.00
CA TRP A 274 -15.27 -4.15 4.55
C TRP A 274 -15.39 -2.64 4.34
N ASN A 275 -14.30 -1.88 4.23
CA ASN A 275 -14.42 -0.45 3.95
C ASN A 275 -14.95 -0.23 2.54
N GLN A 276 -14.48 -1.01 1.55
CA GLN A 276 -14.99 -0.92 0.18
C GLN A 276 -16.44 -1.38 0.07
N PHE A 277 -16.82 -2.43 0.80
CA PHE A 277 -18.20 -2.89 0.89
C PHE A 277 -19.13 -1.79 1.44
N ASN A 278 -18.76 -1.21 2.59
CA ASN A 278 -19.56 -0.20 3.29
C ASN A 278 -19.69 1.13 2.52
N LEU A 279 -18.83 1.39 1.53
CA LEU A 279 -19.01 2.54 0.61
C LEU A 279 -20.23 2.39 -0.31
N VAL A 280 -20.72 1.16 -0.52
CA VAL A 280 -21.83 0.85 -1.43
C VAL A 280 -23.04 0.33 -0.68
N TYR A 281 -22.82 -0.62 0.23
CA TYR A 281 -23.85 -1.37 0.94
C TYR A 281 -23.78 -1.07 2.44
N ALA A 282 -24.10 0.17 2.81
CA ALA A 282 -24.18 0.57 4.21
C ALA A 282 -25.50 0.14 4.86
N GLY A 283 -25.47 -0.17 6.15
CA GLY A 283 -26.65 -0.57 6.93
C GLY A 283 -26.90 -2.08 6.93
N ASP A 284 -28.09 -2.48 7.38
CA ASP A 284 -28.38 -3.88 7.72
C ASP A 284 -29.13 -4.65 6.61
N GLU A 285 -29.43 -4.01 5.48
CA GLU A 285 -30.18 -4.65 4.38
C GLU A 285 -29.35 -5.73 3.67
N TYR A 286 -28.04 -5.51 3.57
CA TYR A 286 -27.13 -6.36 2.84
C TYR A 286 -26.11 -6.98 3.80
N HIS A 287 -25.89 -8.28 3.63
CA HIS A 287 -24.77 -8.98 4.27
C HIS A 287 -23.66 -9.17 3.25
N ALA A 288 -22.46 -9.51 3.73
CA ALA A 288 -21.36 -9.88 2.87
C ALA A 288 -20.96 -11.32 3.12
N TRP A 289 -20.74 -12.07 2.05
CA TRP A 289 -20.15 -13.39 2.12
C TRP A 289 -18.72 -13.34 1.58
N ALA A 290 -17.78 -13.90 2.34
CA ALA A 290 -16.39 -13.98 1.91
C ALA A 290 -16.19 -15.21 1.00
N MET A 291 -15.89 -14.98 -0.28
CA MET A 291 -15.66 -16.02 -1.29
C MET A 291 -14.29 -15.90 -1.91
N ASP A 292 -13.62 -17.01 -2.14
CA ASP A 292 -12.40 -17.02 -2.93
C ASP A 292 -12.69 -16.70 -4.39
N PHE A 293 -11.77 -16.00 -5.04
CA PHE A 293 -11.94 -15.52 -6.41
C PHE A 293 -12.33 -16.63 -7.41
N PRO A 294 -11.74 -17.84 -7.40
CA PRO A 294 -12.20 -18.94 -8.25
C PRO A 294 -13.71 -19.23 -8.16
N ALA A 295 -14.28 -19.19 -6.96
CA ALA A 295 -15.71 -19.41 -6.77
C ALA A 295 -16.53 -18.24 -7.32
N VAL A 296 -16.07 -17.01 -7.13
CA VAL A 296 -16.72 -15.81 -7.71
C VAL A 296 -16.66 -15.83 -9.24
N ALA A 297 -15.51 -16.20 -9.80
CA ALA A 297 -15.30 -16.31 -11.24
C ALA A 297 -16.15 -17.43 -11.86
N LYS A 298 -16.38 -18.53 -11.14
CA LYS A 298 -17.30 -19.59 -11.53
C LYS A 298 -18.74 -19.10 -11.64
N ILE A 299 -19.21 -18.23 -10.72
CA ILE A 299 -20.54 -17.58 -10.84
C ILE A 299 -20.62 -16.82 -12.16
N LEU A 300 -19.62 -15.99 -12.48
CA LEU A 300 -19.61 -15.29 -13.76
C LEU A 300 -19.65 -16.30 -14.91
N TYR A 301 -18.87 -17.39 -14.85
CA TYR A 301 -18.83 -18.38 -15.92
C TYR A 301 -20.16 -19.09 -16.16
N GLU A 302 -20.81 -19.59 -15.12
CA GLU A 302 -21.98 -20.47 -15.19
C GLU A 302 -23.32 -19.70 -15.28
N GLU A 303 -23.39 -18.52 -14.68
CA GLU A 303 -24.61 -17.73 -14.63
C GLU A 303 -24.66 -16.68 -15.75
N ASN A 304 -25.68 -16.75 -16.60
CA ASN A 304 -25.88 -15.81 -17.71
C ASN A 304 -26.45 -14.45 -17.28
N GLY A 305 -26.66 -14.21 -15.98
CA GLY A 305 -27.21 -12.96 -15.47
C GLY A 305 -26.20 -11.82 -15.32
N PHE A 306 -24.89 -12.13 -15.39
CA PHE A 306 -23.81 -11.15 -15.26
C PHE A 306 -22.90 -11.16 -16.50
N ASP A 307 -22.53 -9.96 -16.94
CA ASP A 307 -21.57 -9.71 -18.01
C ASP A 307 -20.12 -9.66 -17.48
N CYS A 308 -19.95 -9.21 -16.23
CA CYS A 308 -18.63 -9.05 -15.59
C CYS A 308 -18.71 -9.12 -14.06
N ILE A 309 -17.55 -9.23 -13.42
CA ILE A 309 -17.36 -8.93 -12.00
C ILE A 309 -16.75 -7.53 -11.91
N VAL A 310 -17.23 -6.69 -11.00
CA VAL A 310 -16.62 -5.39 -10.71
C VAL A 310 -16.17 -5.34 -9.26
N VAL A 311 -14.86 -5.34 -9.06
CA VAL A 311 -14.23 -5.24 -7.74
C VAL A 311 -14.11 -3.77 -7.34
N ASN A 312 -14.57 -3.42 -6.13
CA ASN A 312 -14.49 -2.08 -5.52
C ASN A 312 -15.20 -0.95 -6.32
N LEU A 313 -16.50 -1.14 -6.60
CA LEU A 313 -17.34 -0.27 -7.43
C LEU A 313 -17.15 1.26 -7.27
N LYS A 314 -17.11 1.80 -6.05
CA LYS A 314 -17.13 3.26 -5.78
C LYS A 314 -15.76 3.94 -5.71
N SER A 315 -14.67 3.18 -5.65
CA SER A 315 -13.32 3.75 -5.57
C SER A 315 -12.69 3.82 -6.98
N ARG A 316 -11.84 2.85 -7.31
CA ARG A 316 -11.34 2.62 -8.67
C ARG A 316 -11.70 1.18 -9.03
N PRO A 317 -12.74 0.98 -9.84
CA PRO A 317 -13.22 -0.37 -10.12
C PRO A 317 -12.19 -1.17 -10.93
N LEU A 318 -12.04 -2.45 -10.58
CA LEU A 318 -11.39 -3.45 -11.41
C LEU A 318 -12.48 -4.31 -12.05
N THR A 319 -12.69 -4.11 -13.36
CA THR A 319 -13.65 -4.88 -14.15
C THR A 319 -13.00 -6.15 -14.68
N ILE A 320 -13.64 -7.29 -14.41
CA ILE A 320 -13.19 -8.62 -14.81
C ILE A 320 -14.28 -9.18 -15.73
N THR A 321 -14.00 -9.16 -17.03
CA THR A 321 -14.87 -9.74 -18.07
C THR A 321 -14.50 -11.21 -18.32
N ARG A 322 -15.30 -11.89 -19.13
CA ARG A 322 -14.98 -13.25 -19.60
C ARG A 322 -13.64 -13.32 -20.34
N ASP A 323 -13.32 -12.30 -21.14
CA ASP A 323 -12.01 -12.21 -21.82
C ASP A 323 -10.84 -12.11 -20.82
N VAL A 324 -11.03 -11.35 -19.73
CA VAL A 324 -10.03 -11.26 -18.65
C VAL A 324 -9.88 -12.61 -17.96
N LEU A 325 -10.98 -13.34 -17.72
CA LEU A 325 -10.93 -14.69 -17.15
C LEU A 325 -10.21 -15.68 -18.08
N SER A 326 -10.47 -15.64 -19.39
CA SER A 326 -9.76 -16.47 -20.37
C SER A 326 -8.25 -16.22 -20.35
N ARG A 327 -7.84 -14.95 -20.36
CA ARG A 327 -6.43 -14.58 -20.21
C ARG A 327 -5.83 -15.00 -18.87
N LEU A 328 -6.62 -14.93 -17.80
CA LEU A 328 -6.17 -15.36 -16.48
C LEU A 328 -5.82 -16.85 -16.49
N VAL A 329 -6.68 -17.69 -17.08
CA VAL A 329 -6.41 -19.14 -17.24
C VAL A 329 -5.12 -19.39 -18.02
N GLU A 330 -4.83 -18.62 -19.08
CA GLU A 330 -3.56 -18.71 -19.82
C GLU A 330 -2.34 -18.40 -18.95
N VAL A 331 -2.45 -17.44 -18.01
CA VAL A 331 -1.34 -17.02 -17.14
C VAL A 331 -1.11 -17.97 -15.98
N VAL A 332 -2.18 -18.50 -15.36
CA VAL A 332 -2.09 -19.31 -14.13
C VAL A 332 -2.24 -20.81 -14.38
N GLY A 333 -2.53 -21.22 -15.61
CA GLY A 333 -2.63 -22.62 -16.05
C GLY A 333 -3.96 -23.28 -15.71
N ASN A 334 -4.46 -23.11 -14.49
CA ASN A 334 -5.81 -23.54 -14.11
C ASN A 334 -6.41 -22.60 -13.05
N LEU A 335 -7.73 -22.35 -13.15
CA LEU A 335 -8.48 -21.50 -12.23
C LEU A 335 -9.54 -22.28 -11.42
N TRP A 336 -9.84 -23.53 -11.79
CA TRP A 336 -10.81 -24.42 -11.11
C TRP A 336 -10.53 -25.90 -11.33
#